data_AF-A0A7V0SRK0-F1
#
_entry.id   AF-A0A7V0SRK0-F1
#
_cell.length_a   1.000
_cell.length_b   1.000
_cell.length_c   1.000
_cell.angle_alpha   90.00
_cell.angle_beta   90.00
_cell.angle_gamma   90.00
#
_symmetry.space_group_name_H-M   'P 1'
#
loop_
_entity.id
_entity.type
_entity.pdbx_description
1 polymer ?
#
loop_
_entity_poly.entity_id
_entity_poly.type
_entity_poly.pdbx_seq_one_letter_code
_entity_poly.pdbx_strand_id
1 'polypeptide(L)'
;MDSKTYDLFLIRPIKRWNIILSKYLAVVICVSIACMLSLAVNIVGYWIEFLALPDAQFFDIINIIILTFSFIAIGSSFGLLMGVAIPSLVGAVIIDIFIGQYLMYIPFFLGQFTDDPTLWTAVFAIGLMVGLASLSIVLFNRKDF
;
A
#
# COMPACT_ATOMS: atom_id res chain seq x y z
N MET A 1 -7.66 6.49 -21.94
CA MET A 1 -6.24 6.13 -21.70
C MET A 1 -5.56 6.18 -23.06
N ASP A 2 -4.77 7.22 -23.30
CA ASP A 2 -4.13 7.46 -24.59
C ASP A 2 -3.07 6.41 -24.89
N SER A 3 -3.36 5.57 -25.88
CA SER A 3 -2.50 4.47 -26.37
C SER A 3 -1.11 4.94 -26.84
N LYS A 4 -1.00 6.21 -27.24
CA LYS A 4 0.13 6.75 -28.01
C LYS A 4 1.45 6.87 -27.24
N THR A 5 1.44 6.82 -25.91
CA THR A 5 2.65 6.92 -25.08
C THR A 5 3.32 5.57 -24.82
N TYR A 6 2.60 4.46 -24.95
CA TYR A 6 3.18 3.12 -24.79
C TYR A 6 3.96 2.66 -26.03
N ASP A 7 3.65 3.19 -27.21
CA ASP A 7 4.40 2.91 -28.45
C ASP A 7 5.86 3.38 -28.36
N LEU A 8 6.17 4.44 -27.61
CA LEU A 8 7.55 4.90 -27.42
C LEU A 8 8.38 3.93 -26.57
N PHE A 9 7.75 3.18 -25.68
CA PHE A 9 8.42 2.18 -24.85
C PHE A 9 8.54 0.81 -25.54
N LEU A 10 7.90 0.63 -26.70
CA LEU A 10 8.07 -0.53 -27.58
C LEU A 10 9.38 -0.48 -28.39
N ILE A 11 9.96 0.72 -28.55
CA ILE A 11 11.23 0.96 -29.26
C ILE A 11 12.48 0.67 -28.40
N ARG A 12 12.36 0.57 -27.08
CA ARG A 12 13.48 0.19 -26.20
C ARG A 12 13.12 -1.09 -25.43
N PRO A 13 14.01 -2.09 -25.33
CA PRO A 13 13.72 -3.37 -24.67
C PRO A 13 13.81 -3.20 -23.15
N ILE A 14 12.91 -2.42 -22.58
CA ILE A 14 12.75 -2.28 -21.14
C ILE A 14 11.92 -3.45 -20.65
N LYS A 15 12.47 -4.21 -19.71
CA LYS A 15 11.76 -5.34 -19.11
C LYS A 15 10.44 -4.82 -18.50
N ARG A 16 9.32 -5.41 -18.95
CA ARG A 16 7.93 -5.08 -18.54
C ARG A 16 7.74 -4.96 -17.01
N TRP A 17 8.52 -5.72 -16.23
CA TRP A 17 8.58 -5.67 -14.77
C TRP A 17 9.05 -4.32 -14.20
N ASN A 18 10.00 -3.64 -14.85
CA ASN A 18 10.54 -2.37 -14.36
C ASN A 18 9.51 -1.23 -14.42
N ILE A 19 8.59 -1.27 -15.38
CA ILE A 19 7.53 -0.26 -15.52
C ILE A 19 6.51 -0.39 -14.37
N ILE A 20 6.15 -1.62 -14.01
CA ILE A 20 5.25 -1.86 -12.88
C ILE A 20 5.93 -1.53 -11.56
N LEU A 21 7.15 -2.01 -11.36
CA LEU A 21 7.88 -1.81 -10.12
C LEU A 21 8.17 -0.32 -9.86
N SER A 22 8.53 0.44 -10.90
CA SER A 22 8.74 1.89 -10.76
C SER A 22 7.46 2.63 -10.39
N LYS A 23 6.31 2.29 -11.00
CA LYS A 23 5.01 2.88 -10.65
C LYS A 23 4.59 2.52 -9.23
N TYR A 24 4.78 1.26 -8.84
CA TYR A 24 4.51 0.80 -7.47
C TYR A 24 5.33 1.58 -6.45
N LEU A 25 6.65 1.65 -6.65
CA LEU A 25 7.55 2.37 -5.74
C LEU A 25 7.21 3.87 -5.67
N ALA A 26 6.88 4.49 -6.80
CA ALA A 26 6.46 5.90 -6.82
C ALA A 26 5.21 6.13 -5.95
N VAL A 27 4.21 5.24 -6.04
CA VAL A 27 2.99 5.33 -5.22
C VAL A 27 3.30 5.06 -3.75
N VAL A 28 4.05 4.01 -3.42
CA VAL A 28 4.40 3.67 -2.04
C VAL A 28 5.16 4.84 -1.38
N ILE A 29 6.18 5.39 -2.05
CA ILE A 29 6.96 6.52 -1.53
C ILE A 29 6.06 7.75 -1.33
N CYS A 30 5.19 8.06 -2.30
CA CYS A 30 4.28 9.19 -2.20
C CYS A 30 3.34 9.06 -0.98
N VAL A 31 2.72 7.88 -0.81
CA VAL A 31 1.78 7.64 0.29
C VAL A 31 2.51 7.60 1.64
N SER A 32 3.73 7.04 1.69
CA SER A 32 4.57 7.09 2.90
C SER A 32 4.90 8.51 3.33
N ILE A 33 5.25 9.40 2.39
CA ILE A 33 5.52 10.82 2.69
C ILE A 33 4.25 11.53 3.18
N ALA A 34 3.10 11.28 2.53
CA ALA A 34 1.82 11.84 2.97
C ALA A 34 1.43 11.39 4.38
N CYS A 35 1.69 10.12 4.71
CA CYS A 35 1.46 9.57 6.04
C CYS A 35 2.37 10.24 7.08
N MET A 36 3.66 10.41 6.79
CA MET A 36 4.58 11.13 7.68
C MET A 36 4.16 12.58 7.91
N LEU A 37 3.69 13.28 6.87
CA LEU A 37 3.15 14.63 7.01
C LEU A 37 1.89 14.65 7.88
N SER A 38 0.97 13.69 7.68
CA SER A 38 -0.25 13.58 8.49
C SER A 38 0.07 13.33 9.97
N LEU A 39 1.03 12.45 10.27
CA LEU A 39 1.50 12.19 11.63
C LEU A 39 2.15 13.43 12.26
N ALA A 40 2.99 14.15 11.51
CA ALA A 40 3.61 15.38 11.98
C ALA A 40 2.56 16.44 12.34
N VAL A 41 1.54 16.62 11.49
CA VAL A 41 0.41 17.52 11.76
C VAL A 41 -0.35 17.08 13.01
N ASN A 42 -0.57 15.78 13.19
CA ASN A 42 -1.28 15.24 14.34
C ASN A 42 -0.52 15.53 15.65
N ILE A 43 0.79 15.28 15.66
CA ILE A 43 1.67 15.61 16.80
C ILE A 43 1.60 17.10 17.12
N VAL A 44 1.73 17.97 16.12
CA VAL A 44 1.63 19.43 16.32
C VAL A 44 0.27 19.83 16.90
N GLY A 45 -0.82 19.21 16.43
CA GLY A 45 -2.16 19.41 17.00
C GLY A 45 -2.22 19.06 18.49
N TYR A 46 -1.67 17.91 18.89
CA TYR A 46 -1.59 17.50 20.29
C TYR A 46 -0.79 18.48 21.16
N TRP A 47 0.32 19.01 20.64
CA TRP A 47 1.13 20.02 21.35
C TRP A 47 0.35 21.30 21.65
N ILE A 48 -0.53 21.73 20.73
CA ILE A 48 -1.32 22.96 20.88
C ILE A 48 -2.45 22.75 21.89
N GLU A 49 -3.11 21.59 21.89
CA GLU A 49 -4.29 21.34 22.72
C GLU A 49 -3.96 20.91 24.17
N PHE A 50 -2.92 20.10 24.38
CA PHE A 50 -2.69 19.46 25.68
C PHE A 50 -1.44 19.92 26.45
N LEU A 51 -0.59 20.77 25.84
CA LEU A 51 0.61 21.38 26.45
C LEU A 51 1.55 20.40 27.19
N ALA A 52 1.47 19.11 26.90
CA ALA A 52 2.35 18.05 27.38
C ALA A 52 2.17 16.81 26.49
N LEU A 53 3.28 16.20 26.04
CA LEU A 53 3.25 14.85 25.49
C LEU A 53 3.34 13.87 26.68
N PRO A 54 2.35 13.01 26.92
CA PRO A 54 2.48 11.97 27.93
C PRO A 54 3.56 10.97 27.52
N ASP A 55 4.64 10.83 28.30
CA ASP A 55 5.78 9.94 28.02
C ASP A 55 5.37 8.48 27.75
N ALA A 56 4.19 8.07 28.21
CA ALA A 56 3.62 6.74 27.98
C ALA A 56 3.17 6.47 26.52
N GLN A 57 3.06 7.50 25.67
CA GLN A 57 2.47 7.37 24.32
C GLN A 57 3.48 7.10 23.20
N PHE A 58 4.80 7.17 23.45
CA PHE A 58 5.79 6.96 22.39
C PHE A 58 5.72 5.55 21.77
N PHE A 59 5.50 4.53 22.60
CA PHE A 59 5.34 3.15 22.13
C PHE A 59 4.06 2.97 21.30
N ASP A 60 2.97 3.61 21.70
CA ASP A 60 1.70 3.56 20.99
C ASP A 60 1.78 4.28 19.64
N ILE A 61 2.49 5.41 19.56
CA ILE A 61 2.74 6.12 18.30
C ILE A 61 3.51 5.22 17.34
N ILE A 62 4.56 4.53 17.79
CA ILE A 62 5.33 3.61 16.94
C ILE A 62 4.45 2.46 16.43
N ASN A 63 3.62 1.88 17.29
CA ASN A 63 2.68 0.82 16.91
C ASN A 63 1.67 1.30 15.85
N ILE A 64 1.12 2.51 16.01
CA ILE A 64 0.19 3.12 15.05
C ILE A 64 0.88 3.37 13.70
N ILE A 65 2.14 3.83 13.72
CA ILE A 65 2.93 4.03 12.50
C ILE A 65 3.09 2.70 11.75
N ILE A 66 3.52 1.64 12.45
CA ILE A 66 3.71 0.30 11.86
C ILE A 66 2.40 -0.21 11.24
N LEU A 67 1.28 -0.06 11.95
CA LEU A 67 -0.03 -0.50 11.50
C LEU A 67 -0.49 0.27 10.25
N THR A 68 -0.31 1.59 10.25
CA THR A 68 -0.69 2.46 9.13
C THR A 68 0.12 2.13 7.88
N PHE A 69 1.44 1.95 8.02
CA PHE A 69 2.32 1.53 6.92
C PHE A 69 1.91 0.16 6.35
N SER A 70 1.51 -0.77 7.22
CA SER A 70 1.04 -2.10 6.82
C SER A 70 -0.23 -2.01 5.94
N PHE A 71 -1.20 -1.19 6.32
CA PHE A 71 -2.41 -0.99 5.53
C PHE A 71 -2.15 -0.30 4.19
N ILE A 72 -1.25 0.69 4.17
CA ILE A 72 -0.83 1.36 2.93
C ILE A 72 -0.16 0.36 1.98
N ALA A 73 0.72 -0.51 2.48
CA ALA A 73 1.42 -1.51 1.69
C ALA A 73 0.45 -2.52 1.05
N ILE A 74 -0.56 -2.98 1.80
CA ILE A 74 -1.60 -3.88 1.27
C ILE A 74 -2.46 -3.17 0.24
N GLY A 75 -2.99 -1.99 0.56
CA GLY A 75 -3.87 -1.23 -0.32
C GLY A 75 -3.21 -0.88 -1.65
N SER A 76 -1.97 -0.39 -1.61
CA SER A 76 -1.21 -0.08 -2.83
C SER A 76 -0.93 -1.33 -3.69
N SER A 77 -0.70 -2.49 -3.08
CA SER A 77 -0.47 -3.75 -3.80
C SER A 77 -1.75 -4.30 -4.42
N PHE A 78 -2.88 -4.18 -3.72
CA PHE A 78 -4.19 -4.59 -4.24
C PHE A 78 -4.67 -3.68 -5.37
N GLY A 79 -4.55 -2.36 -5.20
CA GLY A 79 -4.89 -1.40 -6.25
C GLY A 79 -4.05 -1.59 -7.52
N LEU A 80 -2.77 -1.95 -7.36
CA LEU A 80 -1.92 -2.30 -8.50
C LEU A 80 -2.41 -3.59 -9.20
N LEU A 81 -2.76 -4.63 -8.45
CA LEU A 81 -3.31 -5.88 -9.00
C LEU A 81 -4.61 -5.62 -9.76
N MET A 82 -5.53 -4.85 -9.18
CA MET A 82 -6.81 -4.53 -9.83
C MET A 82 -6.62 -3.64 -11.06
N GLY A 83 -5.69 -2.68 -11.01
CA GLY A 83 -5.33 -1.83 -12.16
C GLY A 83 -4.71 -2.60 -13.33
N VAL A 84 -4.05 -3.74 -13.07
CA VAL A 84 -3.57 -4.65 -14.12
C VAL A 84 -4.67 -5.61 -14.57
N ALA A 85 -5.51 -6.10 -13.65
CA ALA A 85 -6.55 -7.08 -13.94
C ALA A 85 -7.69 -6.49 -14.79
N ILE A 86 -8.09 -5.24 -14.52
CA ILE A 86 -9.28 -4.62 -15.12
C ILE A 86 -8.89 -3.57 -16.17
N PRO A 87 -9.50 -3.58 -17.38
CA PRO A 87 -9.18 -2.63 -18.44
C PRO A 87 -9.75 -1.21 -18.20
N SER A 88 -10.77 -1.07 -17.34
CA SER A 88 -11.35 0.23 -16.98
C SER A 88 -10.79 0.76 -15.66
N LEU A 89 -10.26 1.99 -15.69
CA LEU A 89 -9.72 2.67 -14.51
C LEU A 89 -10.78 2.79 -13.39
N VAL A 90 -11.99 3.20 -13.74
CA VAL A 90 -13.09 3.39 -12.78
C VAL A 90 -13.49 2.08 -12.12
N GLY A 91 -13.57 0.98 -12.89
CA GLY A 91 -13.91 -0.33 -12.34
C GLY A 91 -12.84 -0.85 -11.38
N ALA A 92 -11.56 -0.67 -11.73
CA ALA A 92 -10.44 -1.03 -10.87
C ALA A 92 -10.50 -0.27 -9.52
N VAL A 93 -10.74 1.05 -9.55
CA VAL A 93 -10.80 1.88 -8.34
C VAL A 93 -11.98 1.53 -7.45
N ILE A 94 -13.18 1.31 -8.01
CA ILE A 94 -14.35 0.92 -7.21
C ILE A 94 -14.09 -0.40 -6.49
N ILE A 95 -13.54 -1.39 -7.19
CA ILE A 95 -13.25 -2.69 -6.58
C ILE A 95 -12.14 -2.58 -5.53
N ASP A 96 -11.12 -1.76 -5.78
CA ASP A 96 -10.06 -1.49 -4.80
C ASP A 96 -10.62 -0.89 -3.50
N ILE A 97 -11.53 0.08 -3.59
CA ILE A 97 -12.14 0.70 -2.40
C ILE A 97 -12.96 -0.31 -1.59
N PHE A 98 -13.80 -1.11 -2.24
CA PHE A 98 -14.68 -2.05 -1.54
C PHE A 98 -13.94 -3.30 -1.07
N ILE A 99 -13.21 -3.97 -1.94
CA ILE A 99 -12.55 -5.25 -1.63
C ILE A 99 -11.23 -5.01 -0.90
N GLY A 100 -10.48 -3.97 -1.27
CA GLY A 100 -9.19 -3.64 -0.65
C GLY A 100 -9.33 -3.35 0.83
N GLN A 101 -10.42 -2.70 1.25
CA GLN A 101 -10.70 -2.47 2.67
C GLN A 101 -10.89 -3.78 3.45
N TYR A 102 -11.63 -4.75 2.93
CA TYR A 102 -11.78 -6.06 3.58
C TYR A 102 -10.46 -6.84 3.62
N LEU A 103 -9.61 -6.67 2.59
CA LEU A 103 -8.31 -7.31 2.54
C LEU A 103 -7.38 -6.81 3.66
N MET A 104 -7.44 -5.53 4.02
CA MET A 104 -6.66 -4.94 5.11
C MET A 104 -7.03 -5.53 6.48
N TYR A 105 -8.28 -5.96 6.68
CA TYR A 105 -8.72 -6.59 7.92
C TYR A 105 -8.15 -7.98 8.15
N ILE A 106 -7.73 -8.69 7.10
CA ILE A 106 -7.21 -10.08 7.22
C ILE A 106 -5.97 -10.13 8.14
N PRO A 107 -4.87 -9.42 7.84
CA PRO A 107 -3.69 -9.45 8.71
C PRO A 107 -4.00 -8.88 10.09
N PHE A 108 -4.86 -7.86 10.19
CA PHE A 108 -5.30 -7.31 11.48
C PHE A 108 -5.93 -8.38 12.37
N PHE A 109 -6.89 -9.14 11.82
CA PHE A 109 -7.59 -10.20 12.54
C PHE A 109 -6.64 -11.35 12.92
N LEU A 110 -5.76 -11.77 12.01
CA LEU A 110 -4.80 -12.85 12.28
C LEU A 110 -3.80 -12.50 13.39
N GLY A 111 -3.36 -11.23 13.46
CA GLY A 111 -2.45 -10.79 14.51
C GLY A 111 -3.04 -10.82 15.92
N GLN A 112 -4.37 -10.73 16.07
CA GLN A 112 -5.01 -10.77 17.40
C GLN A 112 -4.90 -12.14 18.10
N PHE A 113 -4.54 -13.21 17.38
CA PHE A 113 -4.38 -14.55 17.95
C PHE A 113 -2.95 -14.86 18.43
N THR A 114 -2.08 -13.84 18.48
CA THR A 114 -0.65 -13.98 18.79
C THR A 114 -0.23 -13.09 19.96
N ASP A 115 0.89 -13.41 20.60
CA ASP A 115 1.36 -12.72 21.81
C ASP A 115 1.66 -11.22 21.58
N ASP A 116 2.21 -10.86 20.41
CA ASP A 116 2.50 -9.48 20.01
C ASP A 116 1.66 -9.05 18.78
N PRO A 117 0.47 -8.47 18.98
CA PRO A 117 -0.48 -8.27 17.88
C PRO A 117 0.07 -7.32 16.80
N THR A 118 0.81 -6.27 17.16
CA THR A 118 1.31 -5.29 16.19
C THR A 118 2.43 -5.83 15.29
N LEU A 119 3.32 -6.64 15.83
CA LEU A 119 4.40 -7.25 15.04
C LEU A 119 3.86 -8.32 14.09
N TRP A 120 2.95 -9.17 14.57
CA TRP A 120 2.38 -10.22 13.73
C TRP A 120 1.46 -9.68 12.63
N THR A 121 0.67 -8.62 12.92
CA THR A 121 -0.09 -7.95 11.86
C THR A 121 0.82 -7.42 10.75
N ALA A 122 1.98 -6.83 11.09
CA ALA A 122 2.96 -6.36 10.12
C ALA A 122 3.58 -7.51 9.30
N VAL A 123 3.93 -8.63 9.93
CA VAL A 123 4.48 -9.81 9.23
C VAL A 123 3.48 -10.37 8.22
N PHE A 124 2.22 -10.56 8.62
CA PHE A 124 1.18 -11.01 7.70
C PHE A 124 0.89 -9.99 6.60
N ALA A 125 0.93 -8.69 6.92
CA ALA A 125 0.77 -7.63 5.93
C ALA A 125 1.86 -7.65 4.86
N ILE A 126 3.13 -7.83 5.26
CA ILE A 126 4.25 -7.96 4.32
C ILE A 126 4.08 -9.20 3.44
N GLY A 127 3.72 -10.35 4.04
CA GLY A 127 3.46 -11.58 3.27
C GLY A 127 2.36 -11.39 2.23
N LEU A 128 1.26 -10.74 2.61
CA LEU A 128 0.13 -10.45 1.72
C LEU A 128 0.54 -9.45 0.63
N MET A 129 1.23 -8.36 0.98
CA MET A 129 1.77 -7.37 0.04
C MET A 129 2.65 -8.04 -1.02
N VAL A 130 3.61 -8.87 -0.62
CA VAL A 130 4.50 -9.59 -1.54
C VAL A 130 3.71 -10.57 -2.41
N GLY A 131 2.72 -11.26 -1.84
CA GLY A 131 1.81 -12.14 -2.58
C GLY A 131 1.03 -11.40 -3.66
N LEU A 132 0.37 -10.30 -3.33
CA LEU A 132 -0.39 -9.49 -4.30
C LEU A 132 0.51 -8.85 -5.35
N ALA A 133 1.66 -8.31 -4.94
CA ALA A 133 2.63 -7.72 -5.84
C ALA A 133 3.15 -8.79 -6.82
N SER A 134 3.57 -9.96 -6.35
CA SER A 134 4.02 -11.04 -7.25
C SER A 134 2.92 -11.50 -8.21
N LEU A 135 1.69 -11.66 -7.72
CA LEU A 135 0.54 -12.08 -8.55
C LEU A 135 0.22 -11.03 -9.62
N SER A 136 0.27 -9.74 -9.26
CA SER A 136 0.04 -8.65 -10.21
C SER A 136 1.03 -8.70 -11.38
N ILE A 137 2.28 -9.04 -11.12
CA ILE A 137 3.29 -9.03 -12.17
C ILE A 137 3.25 -10.32 -13.00
N VAL A 138 2.90 -11.46 -12.41
CA VAL A 138 2.55 -12.68 -13.17
C VAL A 138 1.37 -12.40 -14.10
N LEU A 139 0.33 -11.72 -13.61
CA LEU A 139 -0.86 -11.40 -14.39
C LEU A 139 -0.54 -10.42 -15.53
N PHE A 140 0.36 -9.46 -15.30
CA PHE A 140 0.87 -8.58 -16.35
C PHE A 140 1.67 -9.31 -17.42
N ASN A 141 2.51 -10.27 -17.03
CA ASN A 141 3.27 -11.10 -17.97
C ASN A 141 2.38 -12.00 -18.83
N ARG A 142 1.20 -12.41 -18.32
CA ARG A 142 0.25 -13.25 -19.08
C ARG A 142 -0.69 -12.44 -19.98
N LYS A 143 -0.91 -11.16 -19.67
CA LYS A 143 -1.55 -10.22 -20.60
C LYS A 143 -0.53 -9.79 -21.65
N ASP A 144 -0.24 -10.69 -22.56
CA ASP A 144 0.31 -10.30 -23.86
C ASP A 144 -0.75 -9.46 -24.58
N PHE A 145 -0.46 -8.17 -24.73
CA PHE A 145 -0.85 -7.46 -25.94
C PHE A 145 0.01 -7.96 -27.08
#